data_AF-A0A9X8ZL13-F1
#
_entry.id   AF-A0A9X8ZL13-F1
#
_cell.length_a   1.000
_cell.length_b   1.000
_cell.length_c   1.000
_cell.angle_alpha   90.00
_cell.angle_beta   90.00
_cell.angle_gamma   90.00
#
_symmetry.space_group_name_H-M   'P 1'
#
loop_
_entity.id
_entity.type
_entity.pdbx_description
1 polymer ?
#
loop_
_entity_poly.entity_id
_entity_poly.type
_entity_poly.pdbx_seq_one_letter_code
_entity_poly.pdbx_strand_id
1 'polypeptide(L)' 'MILKRVLELSKMINGQRQDMYVLTKIKGTAHPEVIKISQQLDKDILRLQSIIDEINPRHQTLTR' A
#
# COMPACT_ATOMS: atom_id res chain seq x y z
N MET A 1 -8.48 -15.24 -9.62
CA MET A 1 -7.31 -15.91 -9.04
C MET A 1 -6.64 -14.98 -8.05
N ILE A 2 -6.16 -15.50 -6.93
CA ILE A 2 -5.59 -14.69 -5.84
C ILE A 2 -4.32 -13.93 -6.29
N LEU A 3 -3.47 -14.56 -7.11
CA LEU A 3 -2.29 -13.94 -7.71
C LEU A 3 -2.61 -12.72 -8.59
N LYS A 4 -3.71 -12.75 -9.35
CA LYS A 4 -4.16 -11.60 -10.16
C LYS A 4 -4.51 -10.40 -9.27
N ARG A 5 -5.21 -10.64 -8.16
CA ARG A 5 -5.58 -9.61 -7.18
C ARG A 5 -4.35 -9.00 -6.51
N VAL A 6 -3.38 -9.85 -6.11
CA VAL A 6 -2.09 -9.40 -5.56
C VAL A 6 -1.35 -8.49 -6.56
N LEU A 7 -1.29 -8.90 -7.83
CA LEU A 7 -0.62 -8.12 -8.87
C LEU A 7 -1.31 -6.76 -9.13
N GLU A 8 -2.64 -6.75 -9.20
CA GLU A 8 -3.42 -5.51 -9.39
C GLU A 8 -3.22 -4.55 -8.20
N LEU A 9 -3.28 -5.07 -6.97
CA LEU A 9 -3.08 -4.28 -5.75
C LEU A 9 -1.65 -3.72 -5.67
N SER A 10 -0.64 -4.54 -5.99
CA SER A 10 0.76 -4.10 -6.03
C SER A 10 1.00 -2.97 -7.04
N LYS A 11 0.39 -3.06 -8.24
CA LYS A 11 0.45 -1.97 -9.23
C LYS A 11 -0.20 -0.69 -8.73
N MET A 12 -1.36 -0.79 -8.07
CA MET A 12 -2.06 0.37 -7.51
C MET A 12 -1.23 1.05 -6.42
N ILE A 13 -0.67 0.29 -5.49
CA ILE A 13 0.23 0.80 -4.43
C ILE A 13 1.43 1.53 -5.05
N ASN A 14 2.06 0.96 -6.07
CA ASN A 14 3.19 1.61 -6.73
C ASN A 14 2.81 2.93 -7.41
N GLY A 15 1.64 2.99 -8.07
CA GLY A 15 1.10 4.23 -8.62
C GLY A 15 0.86 5.29 -7.55
N GLN A 16 0.16 4.93 -6.47
CA GLN A 16 -0.11 5.82 -5.34
C GLN A 16 1.17 6.32 -4.65
N ARG A 17 2.23 5.50 -4.55
CA ARG A 17 3.54 5.94 -4.03
C ARG A 17 4.16 7.02 -4.90
N GLN A 18 4.09 6.85 -6.21
CA GLN A 18 4.60 7.83 -7.15
C GLN A 18 3.80 9.14 -7.07
N ASP A 19 2.48 9.05 -7.03
CA ASP A 19 1.60 10.21 -6.90
C ASP A 19 1.85 10.96 -5.59
N MET A 20 1.97 10.22 -4.48
CA MET A 20 2.30 10.80 -3.18
C MET A 20 3.66 11.49 -3.20
N TYR A 21 4.68 10.91 -3.82
CA TYR A 21 6.01 11.51 -3.93
C TYR A 21 5.96 12.84 -4.68
N VAL A 22 5.30 12.86 -5.85
CA VAL A 22 5.13 14.09 -6.65
C VAL A 22 4.34 15.14 -5.87
N LEU A 23 3.22 14.75 -5.27
CA LEU A 23 2.37 15.66 -4.51
C LEU A 23 3.07 16.24 -3.28
N THR A 24 3.87 15.43 -2.58
CA THR A 24 4.67 15.85 -1.43
C THR A 24 5.71 16.88 -1.83
N LYS A 25 6.35 16.72 -3.00
CA LYS A 25 7.32 17.70 -3.52
C LYS A 25 6.69 19.06 -3.82
N ILE A 26 5.42 19.07 -4.24
CA ILE A 26 4.70 20.29 -4.62
C ILE A 26 4.06 20.97 -3.40
N LYS A 27 3.39 20.20 -2.54
CA LYS A 27 2.51 20.74 -1.49
C LYS A 27 3.07 20.59 -0.07
N GLY A 28 4.12 19.79 0.11
CA GLY A 28 4.69 19.45 1.41
C GLY A 28 4.00 18.27 2.10
N THR A 29 4.70 17.67 3.06
CA THR A 29 4.28 16.43 3.76
C THR A 29 3.03 16.61 4.62
N ALA A 30 2.84 17.80 5.20
CA ALA A 30 1.69 18.11 6.05
C ALA A 30 0.44 18.53 5.27
N HIS A 31 0.50 18.58 3.94
CA HIS A 31 -0.65 18.99 3.14
C HIS A 31 -1.80 17.97 3.28
N PRO A 32 -3.07 18.40 3.45
CA PRO A 32 -4.20 17.50 3.67
C PRO A 32 -4.35 16.41 2.60
N GLU A 33 -4.08 16.74 1.33
CA GLU A 33 -4.12 15.75 0.24
C GLU A 33 -3.00 14.71 0.32
N VAL A 34 -1.79 15.10 0.74
CA VAL A 34 -0.67 14.17 0.93
C VAL A 34 -0.99 13.20 2.07
N ILE A 35 -1.56 13.73 3.16
CA ILE A 35 -2.03 12.91 4.30
C ILE A 35 -3.10 11.91 3.84
N LYS A 36 -4.08 12.35 3.04
CA LYS A 36 -5.13 11.46 2.52
C LYS A 36 -4.56 10.33 1.67
N ILE A 37 -3.62 10.63 0.76
CA ILE A 37 -2.98 9.61 -0.07
C ILE A 37 -2.15 8.65 0.80
N SER A 38 -1.39 9.16 1.77
CA SER A 38 -0.63 8.33 2.71
C SER A 38 -1.54 7.34 3.46
N GLN A 39 -2.67 7.82 4.01
CA GLN A 39 -3.63 6.97 4.72
C GLN A 39 -4.25 5.90 3.82
N GLN A 40 -4.50 6.23 2.54
CA GLN A 40 -5.03 5.26 1.59
C GLN A 40 -3.96 4.21 1.24
N LEU A 41 -2.72 4.63 1.04
CA LEU A 41 -1.59 3.75 0.79
C LEU A 41 -1.38 2.76 1.94
N ASP A 42 -1.47 3.22 3.19
CA ASP A 42 -1.36 2.36 4.37
C ASP A 42 -2.44 1.26 4.39
N LYS A 43 -3.69 1.61 4.05
CA LYS A 43 -4.78 0.62 3.95
C LYS A 43 -4.52 -0.40 2.86
N ASP A 44 -4.03 0.03 1.71
CA ASP A 44 -3.76 -0.84 0.57
C ASP A 44 -2.57 -1.78 0.85
N ILE A 45 -1.55 -1.32 1.57
CA ILE A 45 -0.43 -2.14 2.07
C ILE A 45 -0.92 -3.21 3.07
N LEU A 46 -1.73 -2.82 4.06
CA LEU A 46 -2.30 -3.74 5.04
C LEU A 46 -3.17 -4.82 4.36
N ARG A 47 -3.95 -4.41 3.35
CA ARG A 47 -4.75 -5.35 2.56
C ARG A 47 -3.87 -6.34 1.78
N LEU A 48 -2.75 -5.88 1.22
CA LEU A 48 -1.81 -6.75 0.53
C LEU A 48 -1.18 -7.76 1.49
N GLN A 49 -0.78 -7.31 2.68
CA GLN A 49 -0.24 -8.18 3.74
C GLN A 49 -1.25 -9.25 4.14
N SER A 50 -2.52 -8.88 4.38
CA SER A 50 -3.60 -9.85 4.68
C SER A 50 -3.74 -10.93 3.60
N ILE A 51 -3.70 -10.54 2.32
CA ILE A 51 -3.81 -11.51 1.22
C ILE A 51 -2.57 -12.42 1.17
N ILE A 52 -1.37 -11.88 1.43
CA ILE A 52 -0.15 -12.68 1.49
C ILE A 52 -0.23 -13.69 2.65
N ASP A 53 -0.74 -13.27 3.81
CA ASP A 53 -0.94 -14.14 4.97
C ASP A 53 -1.97 -15.24 4.71
N GLU A 54 -3.04 -14.95 3.97
CA GLU A 54 -4.02 -15.95 3.52
C GLU A 54 -3.39 -17.00 2.58
N ILE A 55 -2.45 -16.59 1.72
CA ILE A 55 -1.76 -17.49 0.79
C ILE A 55 -0.67 -18.30 1.51
N ASN A 56 0.01 -17.68 2.48
CA ASN A 56 1.13 -18.28 3.21
C ASN A 56 0.99 -18.04 4.72
N PRO A 57 0.18 -18.85 5.43
CA PRO A 57 -0.04 -18.69 6.86
C PRO A 57 1.21 -18.86 7.73
N ARG A 58 2.32 -19.38 7.18
CA ARG A 58 3.62 -19.46 7.87
C ARG A 58 4.35 -18.11 7.94
N HIS A 59 3.86 -17.07 7.27
CA HIS A 59 4.47 -15.73 7.32
C HIS A 59 4.28 -15.03 8.67
N GLN A 60 3.28 -15.42 9.46
CA GLN A 60 2.97 -14.85 10.78
C GLN A 60 4.09 -15.02 11.83
N THR A 61 5.05 -15.93 11.61
CA THR A 61 6.11 -16.24 12.58
C THR A 61 7.29 -15.24 12.61
N LEU A 62 7.32 -14.22 11.75
CA LEU A 62 8.48 -13.31 11.61
C LEU A 62 8.21 -11.84 11.98
N THR A 63 7.00 -11.49 12.43
CA THR A 63 6.59 -10.11 12.75
C THR A 63 6.14 -9.90 14.20
N ARG A 64 6.44 -10.85 15.11
CA ARG A 64 6.21 -10.69 16.56
C ARG A 64 7.45 -10.22 17.30
#